data_AF-A0A1G3WNV5-F1
#
_entry.id   AF-A0A1G3WNV5-F1
#
_cell.length_a   1.000
_cell.length_b   1.000
_cell.length_c   1.000
_cell.angle_alpha   90.00
_cell.angle_beta   90.00
_cell.angle_gamma   90.00
#
_symmetry.space_group_name_H-M   'P 1'
#
loop_
_entity.id
_entity.type
_entity.pdbx_description
1 polymer ?
#
loop_
_entity_poly.entity_id
_entity_poly.type
_entity_poly.pdbx_seq_one_letter_code
_entity_poly.pdbx_strand_id
1 'polypeptide(L)'
;MLDRANKNKIIVFASIVGGILVFDLFTVISNIFVAPLLDGYGIPDILIYLKTVVFLFLFIVLFVWIKNENFKLTKTSLKIFSIVALALIIAYFLSLYMYKYVLILETTQIIKTNILNGNPSLVYEFSRINYKTLSYVQMIFAGFNSELIIFAEAMVLQLMVTSIEKYVVTDEPTHVYDPFLFDGKLFPLFFILTIAAFGSLNIFLLRYDMLGALEMAIGIAGFAVVFPALFPSMHIYKTRNGECTKSYFTGTYTLLLVLSILATLFFTALFGLNVMFITSGRGTYRIISSFIALVLSVFIAIRVQKIISLENK
;
A
#
# COMPACT_ATOMS: atom_id res chain seq x y z
N MET A 1 1.75 23.16 12.14
CA MET A 1 0.76 22.04 12.10
C MET A 1 -0.43 22.37 11.19
N LEU A 2 -1.31 21.43 10.80
CA LEU A 2 -2.51 21.79 10.00
C LEU A 2 -3.45 22.71 10.79
N ASP A 3 -3.80 23.85 10.21
CA ASP A 3 -4.71 24.81 10.83
C ASP A 3 -6.17 24.33 10.74
N ARG A 4 -6.96 24.66 11.78
CA ARG A 4 -8.40 24.42 11.87
C ARG A 4 -9.21 25.23 10.86
N ALA A 5 -8.66 26.30 10.28
CA ALA A 5 -9.25 26.97 9.12
C ALA A 5 -9.53 26.02 7.94
N ASN A 6 -8.82 24.88 7.85
CA ASN A 6 -9.04 23.88 6.81
C ASN A 6 -10.16 22.86 7.12
N LYS A 7 -10.89 23.01 8.24
CA LYS A 7 -11.88 22.00 8.70
C LYS A 7 -12.88 21.60 7.62
N ASN A 8 -13.47 22.57 6.92
CA ASN A 8 -14.44 22.28 5.86
C ASN A 8 -13.82 21.51 4.68
N LYS A 9 -12.59 21.85 4.29
CA LYS A 9 -11.86 21.14 3.23
C LYS A 9 -11.57 19.69 3.64
N ILE A 10 -11.21 19.47 4.91
CA ILE A 10 -10.95 18.14 5.45
C ILE A 10 -12.24 17.32 5.61
N ILE A 11 -13.39 17.93 5.92
CA ILE A 11 -14.69 17.25 5.91
C ILE A 11 -15.04 16.76 4.50
N VAL A 12 -14.86 17.60 3.48
CA VAL A 12 -15.07 17.20 2.08
C VAL A 12 -14.14 16.04 1.72
N PHE A 13 -12.86 16.12 2.09
CA PHE A 13 -11.90 15.05 1.85
C PHE A 13 -12.31 13.74 2.55
N ALA A 14 -12.69 13.80 3.83
CA ALA A 14 -13.17 12.64 4.57
C ALA A 14 -14.43 12.01 3.92
N SER A 15 -15.33 12.83 3.40
CA SER A 15 -16.55 12.37 2.71
C SER A 15 -16.22 11.61 1.42
N ILE A 16 -15.25 12.10 0.65
CA ILE A 16 -14.76 11.42 -0.56
C ILE A 16 -14.08 10.10 -0.21
N VAL A 17 -13.17 10.10 0.77
CA VAL A 17 -12.51 8.87 1.25
C VAL A 17 -13.55 7.87 1.76
N GLY A 18 -14.57 8.32 2.48
CA GLY A 18 -15.69 7.49 2.93
C GLY A 18 -16.51 6.92 1.76
N GLY A 19 -16.75 7.72 0.72
CA GLY A 19 -17.39 7.25 -0.51
C GLY A 19 -16.62 6.13 -1.19
N ILE A 20 -15.31 6.31 -1.39
CA ILE A 20 -14.41 5.28 -1.95
C ILE A 20 -14.43 4.01 -1.08
N LEU A 21 -14.36 4.16 0.24
CA LEU A 21 -14.42 3.03 1.17
C LEU A 21 -15.73 2.24 1.05
N VAL A 22 -16.86 2.91 0.83
CA VAL A 22 -18.15 2.23 0.60
C VAL A 22 -18.12 1.44 -0.70
N PHE A 23 -17.57 1.99 -1.79
CA PHE A 23 -17.38 1.25 -3.05
C PHE A 23 -16.48 0.03 -2.85
N ASP A 24 -15.36 0.20 -2.14
CA ASP A 24 -14.43 -0.90 -1.81
C ASP A 24 -15.12 -2.03 -1.04
N LEU A 25 -15.96 -1.69 -0.04
CA LEU A 25 -16.71 -2.68 0.73
C LEU A 25 -17.72 -3.43 -0.15
N PHE A 26 -18.45 -2.74 -1.03
CA PHE A 26 -19.35 -3.40 -1.98
C PHE A 26 -18.61 -4.32 -2.93
N THR A 27 -17.43 -3.91 -3.39
CA THR A 27 -16.55 -4.78 -4.17
C THR A 27 -16.17 -6.03 -3.41
N VAL A 28 -15.68 -5.90 -2.18
CA VAL A 28 -15.24 -7.06 -1.37
C VAL A 28 -16.40 -8.02 -1.17
N ILE A 29 -17.59 -7.51 -0.85
CA ILE A 29 -18.81 -8.32 -0.71
C ILE A 29 -19.14 -9.02 -2.03
N SER A 30 -19.09 -8.31 -3.16
CA SER A 30 -19.35 -8.90 -4.49
C SER A 30 -18.35 -10.01 -4.82
N ASN A 31 -17.06 -9.81 -4.53
CA ASN A 31 -16.02 -10.80 -4.81
C ASN A 31 -16.18 -12.08 -3.96
N ILE A 32 -16.67 -11.95 -2.72
CA ILE A 32 -16.86 -13.10 -1.81
C ILE A 32 -18.16 -13.84 -2.11
N PHE A 33 -19.27 -13.11 -2.35
CA PHE A 33 -20.61 -13.69 -2.35
C PHE A 33 -21.25 -13.82 -3.74
N VAL A 34 -20.78 -13.07 -4.73
CA VAL A 34 -21.41 -13.01 -6.07
C VAL A 34 -20.51 -13.62 -7.14
N ALA A 35 -19.20 -13.35 -7.09
CA ALA A 35 -18.28 -13.87 -8.10
C ALA A 35 -17.99 -15.37 -7.90
N PRO A 36 -17.89 -16.17 -8.99
CA PRO A 36 -17.51 -17.56 -8.87
C PRO A 36 -16.05 -17.69 -8.42
N LEU A 37 -15.81 -18.44 -7.34
CA LEU A 37 -14.48 -18.65 -6.74
C LEU A 37 -13.52 -19.36 -7.71
N LEU A 38 -12.51 -18.68 -8.25
CA LEU A 38 -11.48 -19.32 -9.06
C LEU A 38 -10.56 -20.23 -8.22
N ASP A 39 -9.81 -21.11 -8.89
CA ASP A 39 -8.78 -21.91 -8.23
C ASP A 39 -7.58 -21.00 -7.91
N GLY A 40 -7.53 -20.52 -6.67
CA GLY A 40 -6.51 -19.61 -6.14
C GLY A 40 -6.91 -18.13 -6.18
N TYR A 41 -6.10 -17.31 -5.52
CA TYR A 41 -6.28 -15.86 -5.44
C TYR A 41 -5.37 -15.15 -6.44
N GLY A 42 -5.90 -14.16 -7.15
CA GLY A 42 -5.12 -13.24 -7.96
C GLY A 42 -4.55 -12.08 -7.15
N ILE A 43 -3.58 -11.36 -7.72
CA ILE A 43 -3.10 -10.09 -7.16
C ILE A 43 -4.24 -9.06 -6.95
N PRO A 44 -5.23 -8.92 -7.86
CA PRO A 44 -6.34 -7.99 -7.64
C PRO A 44 -7.15 -8.32 -6.39
N ASP A 45 -7.36 -9.62 -6.11
CA ASP A 45 -8.09 -10.06 -4.91
C ASP A 45 -7.35 -9.64 -3.63
N ILE A 46 -6.02 -9.69 -3.64
CA ILE A 46 -5.20 -9.27 -2.50
C ILE A 46 -5.21 -7.74 -2.36
N LEU A 47 -5.07 -7.03 -3.47
CA LEU A 47 -4.97 -5.58 -3.49
C LEU A 47 -6.27 -4.89 -3.05
N ILE A 48 -7.44 -5.44 -3.36
CA ILE A 48 -8.71 -4.83 -2.89
C ILE A 48 -8.82 -4.85 -1.36
N TYR A 49 -8.41 -5.94 -0.70
CA TYR A 49 -8.40 -5.99 0.76
C TYR A 49 -7.43 -4.96 1.35
N LEU A 50 -6.22 -4.88 0.79
CA LEU A 50 -5.21 -3.92 1.24
C LEU A 50 -5.66 -2.47 1.02
N LYS A 51 -6.22 -2.17 -0.16
CA LYS A 51 -6.82 -0.89 -0.50
C LYS A 51 -7.88 -0.51 0.53
N THR A 52 -8.85 -1.41 0.80
CA THR A 52 -9.94 -1.19 1.77
C THR A 52 -9.39 -0.83 3.16
N VAL A 53 -8.39 -1.57 3.66
CA VAL A 53 -7.78 -1.31 4.97
C VAL A 53 -7.08 0.05 5.01
N VAL A 54 -6.37 0.43 3.94
CA VAL A 54 -5.70 1.74 3.88
C VAL A 54 -6.69 2.89 3.81
N PHE A 55 -7.79 2.75 3.05
CA PHE A 55 -8.86 3.75 3.02
C PHE A 55 -9.58 3.87 4.36
N LEU A 56 -9.82 2.75 5.05
CA LEU A 56 -10.37 2.74 6.41
C LEU A 56 -9.45 3.50 7.38
N PHE A 57 -8.14 3.22 7.34
CA PHE A 57 -7.17 3.91 8.18
C PHE A 57 -7.15 5.42 7.89
N LEU A 58 -7.09 5.81 6.61
CA LEU A 58 -7.12 7.23 6.21
C LEU A 58 -8.41 7.91 6.68
N PHE A 59 -9.56 7.25 6.53
CA PHE A 59 -10.85 7.75 6.99
C PHE A 59 -10.85 7.98 8.50
N ILE A 60 -10.35 7.01 9.30
CA ILE A 60 -10.24 7.13 10.75
C ILE A 60 -9.33 8.31 11.12
N VAL A 61 -8.17 8.46 10.51
CA VAL A 61 -7.24 9.56 10.78
C VAL A 61 -7.90 10.92 10.52
N LEU A 62 -8.60 11.06 9.39
CA LEU A 62 -9.33 12.28 9.04
C LEU A 62 -10.48 12.54 10.03
N PHE A 63 -11.26 11.51 10.37
CA PHE A 63 -12.38 11.61 11.28
C PHE A 63 -11.94 11.99 12.70
N VAL A 64 -10.88 11.35 13.22
CA VAL A 64 -10.28 11.68 14.50
C VAL A 64 -9.77 13.12 14.51
N TRP A 65 -9.10 13.57 13.44
CA TRP A 65 -8.69 14.96 13.34
C TRP A 65 -9.89 15.93 13.34
N ILE A 66 -10.99 15.61 12.64
CA ILE A 66 -12.20 16.45 12.61
C ILE A 66 -12.86 16.57 14.00
N LYS A 67 -12.88 15.47 14.76
CA LYS A 67 -13.59 15.37 16.05
C LYS A 67 -12.75 15.77 17.26
N ASN A 68 -11.43 15.54 17.22
CA ASN A 68 -10.54 15.78 18.35
C ASN A 68 -9.66 17.01 18.07
N GLU A 69 -9.86 18.07 18.84
CA GLU A 69 -9.13 19.33 18.71
C GLU A 69 -7.64 19.19 19.03
N ASN A 70 -7.28 18.24 19.89
CA ASN A 70 -5.91 18.01 20.35
C ASN A 70 -5.09 17.12 19.40
N PHE A 71 -5.72 16.47 18.42
CA PHE A 71 -5.02 15.59 17.49
C PHE A 71 -4.19 16.40 16.49
N LYS A 72 -2.87 16.22 16.53
CA LYS A 72 -1.90 16.96 15.72
C LYS A 72 -1.61 16.21 14.41
N LEU A 73 -2.20 16.68 13.31
CA LEU A 73 -1.91 16.19 11.97
C LEU A 73 -1.01 17.19 11.23
N THR A 74 0.07 16.72 10.62
CA THR A 74 0.91 17.55 9.75
C THR A 74 0.47 17.42 8.30
N LYS A 75 0.69 18.48 7.52
CA LYS A 75 0.47 18.50 6.07
C LYS A 75 1.23 17.38 5.37
N THR A 76 2.47 17.13 5.79
CA THR A 76 3.34 16.07 5.27
C THR A 76 2.75 14.68 5.52
N SER A 77 2.32 14.39 6.75
CA SER A 77 1.69 13.11 7.10
C SER A 77 0.42 12.86 6.29
N LEU A 78 -0.46 13.86 6.18
CA LEU A 78 -1.69 13.74 5.39
C LEU A 78 -1.39 13.48 3.91
N LYS A 79 -0.41 14.21 3.33
CA LYS A 79 0.01 14.03 1.94
C LYS A 79 0.56 12.62 1.72
N ILE A 80 1.40 12.12 2.63
CA ILE A 80 1.97 10.77 2.54
C ILE A 80 0.88 9.71 2.56
N PHE A 81 -0.03 9.73 3.55
CA PHE A 81 -1.12 8.75 3.62
C PHE A 81 -2.01 8.77 2.37
N SER A 82 -2.28 9.96 1.84
CA SER A 82 -3.07 10.13 0.62
C SER A 82 -2.34 9.62 -0.63
N ILE A 83 -1.02 9.78 -0.71
CA ILE A 83 -0.18 9.21 -1.79
C ILE A 83 -0.17 7.68 -1.71
N VAL A 84 -0.11 7.08 -0.50
CA VAL A 84 -0.20 5.62 -0.34
C VAL A 84 -1.53 5.10 -0.87
N ALA A 85 -2.63 5.74 -0.49
CA ALA A 85 -3.97 5.40 -0.96
C ALA A 85 -4.08 5.51 -2.49
N LEU A 86 -3.52 6.58 -3.08
CA LEU A 86 -3.49 6.77 -4.54
C LEU A 86 -2.65 5.70 -5.24
N ALA A 87 -1.47 5.39 -4.71
CA ALA A 87 -0.61 4.36 -5.27
C ALA A 87 -1.28 2.98 -5.24
N LEU A 88 -2.03 2.65 -4.18
CA LEU A 88 -2.81 1.42 -4.10
C LEU A 88 -3.98 1.38 -5.09
N ILE A 89 -4.68 2.50 -5.32
CA ILE A 89 -5.68 2.57 -6.39
C ILE A 89 -5.04 2.27 -7.74
N ILE A 90 -3.91 2.92 -8.05
CA ILE A 90 -3.23 2.74 -9.35
C ILE A 90 -2.72 1.30 -9.49
N ALA A 91 -2.11 0.74 -8.44
CA ALA A 91 -1.66 -0.66 -8.44
C ALA A 91 -2.82 -1.62 -8.62
N TYR A 92 -3.95 -1.38 -7.95
CA TYR A 92 -5.17 -2.16 -8.09
C TYR A 92 -5.72 -2.08 -9.51
N PHE A 93 -5.84 -0.89 -10.08
CA PHE A 93 -6.25 -0.68 -11.47
C PHE A 93 -5.39 -1.46 -12.46
N LEU A 94 -4.05 -1.30 -12.37
CA LEU A 94 -3.11 -1.97 -13.27
C LEU A 94 -3.17 -3.50 -13.11
N SER A 95 -3.23 -3.97 -11.87
CA SER A 95 -3.33 -5.40 -11.58
C SER A 95 -4.63 -5.98 -12.12
N LEU A 96 -5.75 -5.31 -11.89
CA LEU A 96 -7.07 -5.72 -12.37
C LEU A 96 -7.11 -5.76 -13.89
N TYR A 97 -6.66 -4.70 -14.55
CA TYR A 97 -6.56 -4.63 -16.01
C TYR A 97 -5.70 -5.78 -16.56
N MET A 98 -4.47 -5.97 -16.07
CA MET A 98 -3.59 -7.03 -16.56
C MET A 98 -4.15 -8.43 -16.30
N TYR A 99 -4.74 -8.66 -15.11
CA TYR A 99 -5.31 -9.96 -14.74
C TYR A 99 -6.48 -10.35 -15.64
N LYS A 100 -7.30 -9.38 -16.05
CA LYS A 100 -8.37 -9.57 -17.05
C LYS A 100 -7.85 -10.18 -18.35
N TYR A 101 -6.80 -9.58 -18.93
CA TYR A 101 -6.23 -10.06 -20.19
C TYR A 101 -5.60 -11.44 -20.05
N VAL A 102 -4.92 -11.70 -18.94
CA VAL A 102 -4.37 -13.03 -18.64
C VAL A 102 -5.48 -14.08 -18.63
N LEU A 103 -6.58 -13.85 -17.92
CA LEU A 103 -7.71 -14.79 -17.86
C LEU A 103 -8.35 -15.02 -19.24
N ILE A 104 -8.45 -13.97 -20.07
CA ILE A 104 -8.98 -14.10 -21.44
C ILE A 104 -8.03 -14.92 -22.34
N LEU A 105 -6.72 -14.74 -22.18
CA LEU A 105 -5.73 -15.53 -22.92
C LEU A 105 -5.74 -17.00 -22.47
N GLU A 106 -5.78 -17.26 -21.16
CA GLU A 106 -5.89 -18.61 -20.60
C GLU A 106 -7.14 -19.33 -21.14
N THR A 107 -8.30 -18.67 -21.12
CA THR A 107 -9.54 -19.27 -21.63
C THR A 107 -9.46 -19.56 -23.13
N THR A 108 -8.88 -18.66 -23.93
CA THR A 108 -8.64 -18.87 -25.36
C THR A 108 -7.73 -20.08 -25.61
N GLN A 109 -6.68 -20.24 -24.81
CA GLN A 109 -5.76 -21.37 -24.91
C GLN A 109 -6.45 -22.68 -24.54
N ILE A 110 -7.28 -22.72 -23.48
CA ILE A 110 -8.06 -23.90 -23.11
C ILE A 110 -9.01 -24.29 -24.25
N ILE A 111 -9.70 -23.33 -24.86
CA ILE A 111 -10.61 -23.61 -25.99
C ILE A 111 -9.81 -24.24 -27.15
N LYS A 112 -8.74 -23.59 -27.60
CA LYS A 112 -7.99 -24.04 -28.78
C LYS A 112 -7.28 -25.37 -28.56
N THR A 113 -6.60 -25.52 -27.44
CA THR A 113 -5.68 -26.64 -27.22
C THR A 113 -6.34 -27.82 -26.53
N ASN A 114 -7.24 -27.57 -25.58
CA ASN A 114 -7.80 -28.63 -24.73
C ASN A 114 -9.20 -29.06 -25.15
N ILE A 115 -10.02 -28.14 -25.68
CA ILE A 115 -11.39 -28.45 -26.14
C ILE A 115 -11.39 -28.86 -27.61
N LEU A 116 -10.86 -28.03 -28.50
CA LEU A 116 -10.95 -28.26 -29.95
C LEU A 116 -9.95 -29.33 -30.44
N ASN A 117 -8.73 -29.32 -29.90
CA ASN A 117 -7.64 -30.21 -30.32
C ASN A 117 -7.22 -31.22 -29.25
N GLY A 118 -7.90 -31.23 -28.09
CA GLY A 118 -7.51 -32.02 -26.93
C GLY A 118 -8.29 -33.33 -26.80
N ASN A 119 -8.19 -33.95 -25.63
CA ASN A 119 -8.88 -35.21 -25.36
C ASN A 119 -10.40 -34.99 -25.24
N PRO A 120 -11.23 -35.64 -26.10
CA PRO A 120 -12.68 -35.49 -26.08
C PRO A 120 -13.32 -35.81 -24.72
N SER A 121 -12.72 -36.71 -23.93
CA SER A 121 -13.27 -37.10 -22.62
C SER A 121 -13.19 -36.00 -21.56
N LEU A 122 -12.32 -35.01 -21.74
CA LEU A 122 -12.11 -33.91 -20.79
C LEU A 122 -12.78 -32.59 -21.23
N VAL A 123 -13.45 -32.58 -22.40
CA VAL A 123 -14.05 -31.39 -22.99
C VAL A 123 -15.04 -30.70 -22.05
N TYR A 124 -15.89 -31.47 -21.37
CA TYR A 124 -16.87 -30.92 -20.44
C TYR A 124 -16.23 -30.26 -19.21
N GLU A 125 -15.12 -30.81 -18.71
CA GLU A 125 -14.39 -30.24 -17.58
C GLU A 125 -13.72 -28.92 -17.96
N PHE A 126 -13.04 -28.88 -19.10
CA PHE A 126 -12.43 -27.65 -19.63
C PHE A 126 -13.48 -26.60 -19.99
N SER A 127 -14.64 -27.01 -20.50
CA SER A 127 -15.76 -26.11 -20.77
C SER A 127 -16.31 -25.49 -19.48
N ARG A 128 -16.41 -26.28 -18.39
CA ARG A 128 -16.80 -25.79 -17.06
C ARG A 128 -15.80 -24.76 -16.52
N ILE A 129 -14.49 -25.04 -16.64
CA ILE A 129 -13.42 -24.12 -16.20
C ILE A 129 -13.50 -22.80 -16.98
N ASN A 130 -13.66 -22.87 -18.31
CA ASN A 130 -13.82 -21.69 -19.14
C ASN A 130 -15.06 -20.87 -18.79
N TYR A 131 -16.21 -21.51 -18.64
CA TYR A 131 -17.45 -20.84 -18.26
C TYR A 131 -17.30 -20.11 -16.92
N LYS A 132 -16.71 -20.78 -15.93
CA LYS A 132 -16.45 -20.20 -14.60
C LYS A 132 -15.51 -18.98 -14.69
N THR A 133 -14.46 -19.07 -15.50
CA THR A 133 -13.46 -18.01 -15.68
C THR A 133 -14.04 -16.81 -16.43
N LEU A 134 -14.80 -17.03 -17.50
CA LEU A 134 -15.46 -15.95 -18.24
C LEU A 134 -16.59 -15.30 -17.42
N SER A 135 -17.34 -16.08 -16.64
CA SER A 135 -18.35 -15.56 -15.71
C SER A 135 -17.71 -14.68 -14.63
N TYR A 136 -16.56 -15.09 -14.08
CA TYR A 136 -15.75 -14.25 -13.18
C TYR A 136 -15.35 -12.93 -13.85
N VAL A 137 -14.83 -12.99 -15.08
CA VAL A 137 -14.45 -11.80 -15.84
C VAL A 137 -15.67 -10.89 -16.10
N GLN A 138 -16.83 -11.44 -16.42
CA GLN A 138 -18.01 -10.62 -16.67
C GLN A 138 -18.54 -9.98 -15.36
N MET A 139 -18.66 -10.75 -14.29
CA MET A 139 -19.25 -10.27 -13.03
C MET A 139 -18.35 -9.26 -12.30
N ILE A 140 -17.05 -9.51 -12.24
CA ILE A 140 -16.13 -8.61 -11.54
C ILE A 140 -15.91 -7.34 -12.34
N PHE A 141 -15.68 -7.44 -13.66
CA PHE A 141 -15.24 -6.29 -14.45
C PHE A 141 -16.38 -5.43 -14.98
N ALA A 142 -17.63 -5.93 -15.01
CA ALA A 142 -18.80 -5.11 -15.34
C ALA A 142 -19.46 -4.45 -14.11
N GLY A 143 -18.97 -4.76 -12.89
CA GLY A 143 -19.53 -4.26 -11.62
C GLY A 143 -18.82 -3.03 -11.06
N PHE A 144 -18.79 -2.92 -9.73
CA PHE A 144 -18.14 -1.80 -9.00
C PHE A 144 -16.61 -1.73 -9.19
N ASN A 145 -16.00 -2.79 -9.73
CA ASN A 145 -14.59 -2.83 -10.12
C ASN A 145 -14.34 -2.41 -11.57
N SER A 146 -15.31 -1.80 -12.23
CA SER A 146 -15.11 -1.24 -13.56
C SER A 146 -13.88 -0.33 -13.56
N GLU A 147 -13.07 -0.46 -14.61
CA GLU A 147 -11.86 0.35 -14.81
C GLU A 147 -12.18 1.86 -14.75
N LEU A 148 -13.38 2.26 -15.21
CA LEU A 148 -13.83 3.65 -15.19
C LEU A 148 -14.09 4.19 -13.78
N ILE A 149 -14.66 3.36 -12.90
CA ILE A 149 -14.93 3.74 -11.51
C ILE A 149 -13.59 3.94 -10.78
N ILE A 150 -12.69 2.97 -10.89
CA ILE A 150 -11.37 3.02 -10.25
C ILE A 150 -10.55 4.22 -10.79
N PHE A 151 -10.66 4.52 -12.09
CA PHE A 151 -10.04 5.70 -12.68
C PHE A 151 -10.61 7.01 -12.11
N ALA A 152 -11.93 7.11 -11.97
CA ALA A 152 -12.57 8.28 -11.35
C ALA A 152 -12.13 8.46 -9.90
N GLU A 153 -12.05 7.38 -9.11
CA GLU A 153 -11.51 7.41 -7.74
C GLU A 153 -10.07 7.94 -7.71
N ALA A 154 -9.21 7.46 -8.61
CA ALA A 154 -7.83 7.90 -8.73
C ALA A 154 -7.74 9.40 -9.04
N MET A 155 -8.53 9.88 -10.01
CA MET A 155 -8.56 11.29 -10.39
C MET A 155 -9.01 12.19 -9.23
N VAL A 156 -10.11 11.83 -8.56
CA VAL A 156 -10.64 12.60 -7.44
C VAL A 156 -9.63 12.63 -6.30
N LEU A 157 -9.01 11.50 -5.97
CA LEU A 157 -7.98 11.46 -4.92
C LEU A 157 -6.73 12.25 -5.30
N GLN A 158 -6.30 12.22 -6.57
CA GLN A 158 -5.18 13.02 -7.05
C GLN A 158 -5.46 14.53 -6.92
N LEU A 159 -6.68 14.98 -7.25
CA LEU A 159 -7.10 16.37 -7.02
C LEU A 159 -7.04 16.74 -5.54
N MET A 160 -7.47 15.84 -4.65
CA MET A 160 -7.36 16.07 -3.20
C MET A 160 -5.89 16.15 -2.75
N VAL A 161 -5.03 15.24 -3.21
CA VAL A 161 -3.59 15.24 -2.89
C VAL A 161 -2.91 16.54 -3.29
N THR A 162 -3.20 17.05 -4.49
CA THR A 162 -2.64 18.32 -4.96
C THR A 162 -3.20 19.51 -4.18
N SER A 163 -4.47 19.45 -3.74
CA SER A 163 -5.08 20.51 -2.94
C SER A 163 -4.48 20.65 -1.53
N ILE A 164 -3.90 19.58 -0.96
CA ILE A 164 -3.25 19.62 0.37
C ILE A 164 -2.16 20.69 0.42
N GLU A 165 -1.50 20.98 -0.71
CA GLU A 165 -0.47 22.01 -0.79
C GLU A 165 -0.99 23.42 -0.47
N LYS A 166 -2.29 23.65 -0.66
CA LYS A 166 -2.95 24.94 -0.39
C LYS A 166 -3.55 25.03 1.02
N TYR A 167 -3.31 24.03 1.88
CA TYR A 167 -3.84 24.03 3.24
C TYR A 167 -3.00 24.94 4.14
N VAL A 168 -3.68 25.74 4.95
CA VAL A 168 -3.07 26.67 5.90
C VAL A 168 -2.38 25.88 7.02
N VAL A 169 -1.18 26.29 7.37
CA VAL A 169 -0.38 25.71 8.45
C VAL A 169 -0.26 26.78 9.54
N THR A 170 -0.36 26.39 10.81
CA THR A 170 -0.12 27.31 11.93
C THR A 170 1.31 27.84 11.88
N ASP A 171 1.47 29.15 12.00
CA ASP A 171 2.77 29.80 12.03
C ASP A 171 3.58 29.34 13.26
N GLU A 172 4.82 28.91 13.02
CA GLU A 172 5.76 28.49 14.05
C GLU A 172 7.12 29.13 13.78
N PRO A 173 7.86 29.54 14.82
CA PRO A 173 9.21 30.07 14.65
C PRO A 173 10.11 29.01 14.02
N THR A 174 11.01 29.44 13.14
CA THR A 174 12.04 28.60 12.57
C THR A 174 13.25 28.51 13.50
N HIS A 175 13.87 27.34 13.56
CA HIS A 175 15.07 27.08 14.32
C HIS A 175 16.13 26.45 13.41
N VAL A 176 17.40 26.80 13.67
CA VAL A 176 18.54 26.10 13.07
C VAL A 176 18.94 24.98 14.01
N TYR A 177 18.68 23.74 13.61
CA TYR A 177 19.11 22.56 14.34
C TYR A 177 20.56 22.20 14.02
N ASP A 178 21.25 21.61 15.00
CA ASP A 178 22.63 21.17 14.79
C ASP A 178 22.73 20.15 13.64
N PRO A 179 23.77 20.24 12.79
CA PRO A 179 23.93 19.36 11.62
C PRO A 179 23.99 17.86 11.93
N PHE A 180 24.31 17.46 13.17
CA PHE A 180 24.34 16.05 13.58
C PHE A 180 22.94 15.47 13.83
N LEU A 181 21.95 16.32 14.10
CA LEU A 181 20.54 15.93 14.25
C LEU A 181 19.89 15.60 12.90
N PHE A 182 20.50 16.04 11.79
CA PHE A 182 20.12 15.65 10.42
C PHE A 182 20.99 14.49 9.92
N ASP A 183 20.50 13.27 10.13
CA ASP A 183 21.28 12.09 9.76
C ASP A 183 21.28 11.83 8.26
N GLY A 184 22.35 12.25 7.60
CA GLY A 184 22.54 12.11 6.16
C GLY A 184 22.54 10.66 5.64
N LYS A 185 22.65 9.65 6.53
CA LYS A 185 22.58 8.24 6.13
C LYS A 185 21.14 7.71 6.09
N LEU A 186 20.15 8.41 6.64
CA LEU A 186 18.77 7.94 6.67
C LEU A 186 18.17 7.76 5.27
N PHE A 187 18.38 8.72 4.37
CA PHE A 187 17.86 8.62 3.01
C PHE A 187 18.44 7.42 2.23
N PRO A 188 19.77 7.23 2.17
CA PRO A 188 20.35 6.02 1.58
C PRO A 188 19.84 4.71 2.20
N LEU A 189 19.66 4.67 3.52
CA LEU A 189 19.14 3.48 4.21
C LEU A 189 17.69 3.16 3.81
N PHE A 190 16.81 4.17 3.76
CA PHE A 190 15.44 3.98 3.28
C PHE A 190 15.39 3.59 1.80
N PHE A 191 16.33 4.11 0.98
CA PHE A 191 16.45 3.73 -0.42
C PHE A 191 16.78 2.24 -0.58
N ILE A 192 17.80 1.75 0.13
CA ILE A 192 18.16 0.33 0.12
C ILE A 192 17.03 -0.53 0.70
N LEU A 193 16.40 -0.09 1.78
CA LEU A 193 15.24 -0.77 2.38
C LEU A 193 14.09 -0.90 1.37
N THR A 194 13.84 0.13 0.55
CA THR A 194 12.80 0.11 -0.48
C THR A 194 13.11 -0.93 -1.56
N ILE A 195 14.37 -1.03 -1.99
CA ILE A 195 14.81 -2.04 -2.97
C ILE A 195 14.65 -3.45 -2.38
N ALA A 196 15.08 -3.67 -1.14
CA ALA A 196 14.93 -4.96 -0.45
C ALA A 196 13.44 -5.32 -0.26
N ALA A 197 12.61 -4.35 0.12
CA ALA A 197 11.17 -4.51 0.25
C ALA A 197 10.52 -4.90 -1.09
N PHE A 198 10.87 -4.23 -2.19
CA PHE A 198 10.39 -4.58 -3.51
C PHE A 198 10.83 -5.99 -3.94
N GLY A 199 12.10 -6.34 -3.69
CA GLY A 199 12.63 -7.69 -3.98
C GLY A 199 11.97 -8.82 -3.17
N SER A 200 11.28 -8.48 -2.08
CA SER A 200 10.49 -9.44 -1.30
C SER A 200 9.10 -9.73 -1.89
N LEU A 201 8.63 -8.94 -2.87
CA LEU A 201 7.36 -9.15 -3.56
C LEU A 201 7.51 -10.20 -4.67
N ASN A 202 6.57 -11.14 -4.73
CA ASN A 202 6.58 -12.17 -5.76
C ASN A 202 5.64 -11.81 -6.91
N ILE A 203 6.05 -10.92 -7.80
CA ILE A 203 5.21 -10.46 -8.93
C ILE A 203 5.14 -11.46 -10.10
N PHE A 204 5.88 -12.57 -10.05
CA PHE A 204 5.97 -13.52 -11.17
C PHE A 204 4.93 -14.65 -11.12
N LEU A 205 4.22 -14.82 -10.00
CA LEU A 205 3.06 -15.71 -9.93
C LEU A 205 1.77 -14.93 -10.18
N LEU A 206 0.89 -15.50 -11.00
CA LEU A 206 -0.40 -14.91 -11.35
C LEU A 206 -1.54 -15.39 -10.45
N ARG A 207 -1.37 -16.56 -9.83
CA ARG A 207 -2.31 -17.15 -8.87
C ARG A 207 -1.55 -17.68 -7.67
N TYR A 208 -2.13 -17.48 -6.48
CA TYR A 208 -1.57 -17.92 -5.21
C TYR A 208 -2.56 -18.83 -4.49
N ASP A 209 -2.05 -19.80 -3.75
CA ASP A 209 -2.84 -20.45 -2.72
C ASP A 209 -3.06 -19.48 -1.54
N MET A 210 -3.90 -19.86 -0.57
CA MET A 210 -4.25 -18.97 0.55
C MET A 210 -3.02 -18.48 1.33
N LEU A 211 -2.03 -19.37 1.55
CA LEU A 211 -0.81 -19.05 2.27
C LEU A 211 0.12 -18.13 1.45
N GLY A 212 0.26 -18.37 0.15
CA GLY A 212 0.99 -17.50 -0.76
C GLY A 212 0.32 -16.13 -0.93
N ALA A 213 -1.01 -16.08 -0.90
CA ALA A 213 -1.78 -14.84 -0.96
C ALA A 213 -1.57 -13.99 0.30
N LEU A 214 -1.57 -14.63 1.49
CA LEU A 214 -1.26 -13.97 2.75
C LEU A 214 0.17 -13.42 2.77
N GLU A 215 1.14 -14.22 2.32
CA GLU A 215 2.54 -13.80 2.20
C GLU A 215 2.68 -12.58 1.27
N MET A 216 2.03 -12.62 0.11
CA MET A 216 2.04 -11.51 -0.84
C MET A 216 1.34 -10.27 -0.27
N ALA A 217 0.23 -10.43 0.47
CA ALA A 217 -0.45 -9.32 1.15
C ALA A 217 0.47 -8.62 2.16
N ILE A 218 1.17 -9.38 3.00
CA ILE A 218 2.14 -8.87 3.97
C ILE A 218 3.30 -8.18 3.27
N GLY A 219 3.81 -8.77 2.18
CA GLY A 219 4.87 -8.17 1.37
C GLY A 219 4.46 -6.80 0.80
N ILE A 220 3.30 -6.72 0.14
CA ILE A 220 2.80 -5.48 -0.45
C ILE A 220 2.54 -4.44 0.65
N ALA A 221 1.98 -4.84 1.79
CA ALA A 221 1.79 -3.95 2.94
C ALA A 221 3.12 -3.39 3.47
N GLY A 222 4.14 -4.24 3.63
CA GLY A 222 5.48 -3.82 4.03
C GLY A 222 6.10 -2.83 3.05
N PHE A 223 5.99 -3.10 1.73
CA PHE A 223 6.45 -2.18 0.70
C PHE A 223 5.68 -0.85 0.71
N ALA A 224 4.35 -0.88 0.88
CA ALA A 224 3.50 0.29 0.93
C ALA A 224 3.80 1.20 2.14
N VAL A 225 4.36 0.66 3.22
CA VAL A 225 4.84 1.44 4.38
C VAL A 225 6.21 2.06 4.10
N VAL A 226 7.12 1.32 3.47
CA VAL A 226 8.51 1.74 3.26
C VAL A 226 8.63 2.78 2.14
N PHE A 227 8.03 2.52 0.98
CA PHE A 227 8.20 3.36 -0.22
C PHE A 227 7.87 4.86 0.04
N PRO A 228 6.77 5.21 0.73
CA PRO A 228 6.45 6.60 1.03
C PRO A 228 7.40 7.26 2.03
N ALA A 229 8.16 6.48 2.82
CA ALA A 229 9.15 7.02 3.76
C ALA A 229 10.38 7.63 3.06
N LEU A 230 10.56 7.37 1.75
CA LEU A 230 11.58 8.01 0.93
C LEU A 230 11.40 9.53 0.84
N PHE A 231 10.15 10.01 0.75
CA PHE A 231 9.87 11.44 0.64
C PHE A 231 10.31 12.24 1.88
N PRO A 232 9.86 11.91 3.11
CA PRO A 232 10.29 12.62 4.31
C PRO A 232 11.79 12.45 4.58
N SER A 233 12.37 11.27 4.32
CA SER A 233 13.82 11.06 4.50
C SER A 233 14.67 11.87 3.50
N MET A 234 14.25 11.96 2.24
CA MET A 234 14.90 12.83 1.24
C MET A 234 14.78 14.30 1.63
N HIS A 235 13.63 14.71 2.17
CA HIS A 235 13.43 16.09 2.57
C HIS A 235 14.34 16.47 3.74
N ILE A 236 14.45 15.62 4.78
CA ILE A 236 15.43 15.75 5.88
C ILE A 236 16.87 15.87 5.33
N TYR A 237 17.23 15.02 4.36
CA TYR A 237 18.55 15.06 3.73
C TYR A 237 18.83 16.40 3.05
N LYS A 238 17.84 16.96 2.34
CA LYS A 238 17.96 18.25 1.63
C LYS A 238 17.94 19.46 2.56
N THR A 239 17.21 19.40 3.67
CA THR A 239 17.11 20.50 4.65
C THR A 239 18.27 20.53 5.64
N ARG A 240 19.29 19.69 5.45
CA ARG A 240 20.48 19.69 6.30
C ARG A 240 21.16 21.06 6.25
N ASN A 241 21.40 21.64 7.42
CA ASN A 241 21.94 23.01 7.61
C ASN A 241 20.98 24.15 7.24
N GLY A 242 19.71 23.84 6.99
CA GLY A 242 18.66 24.85 6.78
C GLY A 242 17.86 25.12 8.05
N GLU A 243 17.08 26.21 8.02
CA GLU A 243 16.09 26.50 9.04
C GLU A 243 14.85 25.61 8.88
N CYS A 244 14.33 25.08 9.99
CA CYS A 244 13.05 24.38 9.97
C CYS A 244 12.26 24.59 11.27
N THR A 245 10.94 24.39 11.20
CA THR A 245 10.08 24.50 12.40
C THR A 245 10.19 23.25 13.26
N LYS A 246 9.97 23.41 14.57
CA LYS A 246 10.00 22.29 15.52
C LYS A 246 8.97 21.20 15.18
N SER A 247 7.76 21.58 14.74
CA SER A 247 6.75 20.59 14.35
C SER A 247 7.15 19.81 13.09
N TYR A 248 7.85 20.45 12.15
CA TYR A 248 8.38 19.77 10.98
C TYR A 248 9.45 18.76 11.39
N PHE A 249 10.44 19.17 12.18
CA PHE A 249 11.54 18.30 12.60
C PHE A 249 11.00 17.09 13.38
N THR A 250 10.34 17.35 14.51
CA THR A 250 9.81 16.29 15.39
C THR A 250 8.75 15.44 14.70
N GLY A 251 7.84 16.05 13.94
CA GLY A 251 6.78 15.34 13.23
C GLY A 251 7.30 14.42 12.13
N THR A 252 8.32 14.85 11.38
CA THR A 252 8.91 14.05 10.30
C THR A 252 9.68 12.86 10.86
N TYR A 253 10.51 13.06 11.89
CA TYR A 253 11.21 11.94 12.55
C TYR A 253 10.25 10.99 13.25
N THR A 254 9.19 11.49 13.90
CA THR A 254 8.17 10.63 14.52
C THR A 254 7.43 9.80 13.47
N LEU A 255 7.09 10.39 12.32
CA LEU A 255 6.50 9.66 11.20
C LEU A 255 7.45 8.57 10.69
N LEU A 256 8.73 8.88 10.47
CA LEU A 256 9.72 7.90 10.06
C LEU A 256 9.84 6.76 11.08
N LEU A 257 9.81 7.06 12.38
CA LEU A 257 9.86 6.04 13.44
C LEU A 257 8.67 5.09 13.34
N VAL A 258 7.45 5.63 13.25
CA VAL A 258 6.22 4.83 13.14
C VAL A 258 6.26 3.94 11.89
N LEU A 259 6.68 4.48 10.74
CA LEU A 259 6.82 3.71 9.51
C LEU A 259 7.90 2.62 9.64
N SER A 260 9.03 2.89 10.29
CA SER A 260 10.07 1.88 10.52
C SER A 260 9.63 0.76 11.49
N ILE A 261 8.83 1.09 12.51
CA ILE A 261 8.24 0.09 13.41
C ILE A 261 7.25 -0.79 12.65
N LEU A 262 6.34 -0.19 11.88
CA LEU A 262 5.39 -0.94 11.05
C LEU A 262 6.10 -1.83 10.03
N ALA A 263 7.13 -1.30 9.36
CA ALA A 263 7.97 -2.08 8.44
C ALA A 263 8.62 -3.27 9.15
N THR A 264 9.15 -3.08 10.36
CA THR A 264 9.73 -4.15 11.17
C THR A 264 8.71 -5.24 11.48
N LEU A 265 7.48 -4.87 11.86
CA LEU A 265 6.41 -5.84 12.11
C LEU A 265 6.08 -6.65 10.85
N PHE A 266 5.89 -5.99 9.70
CA PHE A 266 5.60 -6.66 8.44
C PHE A 266 6.74 -7.58 7.98
N PHE A 267 8.00 -7.14 8.04
CA PHE A 267 9.13 -7.97 7.61
C PHE A 267 9.45 -9.09 8.61
N THR A 268 9.13 -8.93 9.89
CA THR A 268 9.21 -10.04 10.86
C THR A 268 8.20 -11.13 10.50
N ALA A 269 6.95 -10.74 10.24
CA ALA A 269 5.91 -11.69 9.82
C ALA A 269 6.27 -12.36 8.48
N LEU A 270 6.76 -11.59 7.50
CA LEU A 270 7.15 -12.09 6.19
C LEU A 270 8.32 -13.06 6.27
N PHE A 271 9.35 -12.73 7.05
CA PHE A 271 10.51 -13.60 7.27
C PHE A 271 10.09 -14.90 7.97
N GLY A 272 9.25 -14.81 9.01
CA GLY A 272 8.70 -15.98 9.70
C GLY A 272 7.93 -16.93 8.77
N LEU A 273 7.06 -16.38 7.91
CA LEU A 273 6.34 -17.17 6.90
C LEU A 273 7.30 -17.81 5.88
N ASN A 274 8.32 -17.08 5.43
CA ASN A 274 9.32 -17.61 4.50
C ASN A 274 10.10 -18.78 5.11
N VAL A 275 10.45 -18.71 6.40
CA VAL A 275 11.10 -19.82 7.12
C VAL A 275 10.17 -21.05 7.16
N MET A 276 8.88 -20.87 7.45
CA MET A 276 7.90 -21.97 7.42
C MET A 276 7.72 -22.58 6.01
N PHE A 277 7.81 -21.78 4.96
CA PHE A 277 7.73 -22.31 3.59
C PHE A 277 8.98 -23.09 3.20
N ILE A 278 10.16 -22.70 3.68
CA ILE A 278 11.38 -23.50 3.47
C ILE A 278 11.25 -24.87 4.12
N THR A 279 10.77 -24.95 5.37
CA THR A 279 10.57 -26.23 6.06
C THR A 279 9.52 -27.10 5.37
N SER A 280 8.60 -26.49 4.63
CA SER A 280 7.55 -27.15 3.83
C SER A 280 7.98 -27.45 2.38
N GLY A 281 9.25 -27.24 2.01
CA GLY A 281 9.76 -27.50 0.66
C GLY A 281 9.35 -26.49 -0.41
N ARG A 282 8.82 -25.32 -0.02
CA ARG A 282 8.35 -24.23 -0.89
C ARG A 282 9.20 -22.96 -0.76
N GLY A 283 10.45 -23.12 -0.35
CA GLY A 283 11.39 -22.01 -0.15
C GLY A 283 11.60 -21.18 -1.43
N THR A 284 11.72 -19.87 -1.28
CA THR A 284 11.99 -18.96 -2.40
C THR A 284 13.13 -18.00 -2.07
N TYR A 285 13.70 -17.35 -3.10
CA TYR A 285 14.76 -16.33 -2.95
C TYR A 285 14.38 -15.15 -2.02
N ARG A 286 13.08 -15.00 -1.74
CA ARG A 286 12.49 -13.90 -0.96
C ARG A 286 12.92 -13.88 0.51
N ILE A 287 13.43 -15.00 1.04
CA ILE A 287 13.96 -15.01 2.41
C ILE A 287 15.14 -14.04 2.59
N ILE A 288 16.00 -13.92 1.58
CA ILE A 288 17.17 -13.04 1.66
C ILE A 288 16.71 -11.57 1.65
N SER A 289 15.84 -11.19 0.71
CA SER A 289 15.31 -9.83 0.63
C SER A 289 14.50 -9.45 1.87
N SER A 290 13.67 -10.36 2.41
CA SER A 290 12.88 -10.11 3.62
C SER A 290 13.77 -9.97 4.86
N PHE A 291 14.84 -10.76 4.97
CA PHE A 291 15.81 -10.63 6.05
C PHE A 291 16.59 -9.30 5.99
N ILE A 292 17.08 -8.92 4.81
CA ILE A 292 17.76 -7.62 4.62
C ILE A 292 16.82 -6.47 4.98
N ALA A 293 15.56 -6.54 4.53
CA ALA A 293 14.55 -5.53 4.85
C ALA A 293 14.29 -5.45 6.36
N LEU A 294 14.20 -6.58 7.05
CA LEU A 294 14.02 -6.65 8.50
C LEU A 294 15.20 -6.02 9.27
N VAL A 295 16.44 -6.38 8.92
CA VAL A 295 17.63 -5.85 9.59
C VAL A 295 17.72 -4.33 9.39
N LEU A 296 17.47 -3.86 8.17
CA LEU A 296 17.47 -2.43 7.86
C LEU A 296 16.35 -1.68 8.58
N SER A 297 15.12 -2.23 8.65
CA SER A 297 14.01 -1.56 9.33
C SER A 297 14.27 -1.39 10.83
N VAL A 298 14.83 -2.41 11.49
CA VAL A 298 15.24 -2.34 12.90
C VAL A 298 16.35 -1.30 13.09
N PHE A 299 17.39 -1.34 12.27
CA PHE A 299 18.50 -0.40 12.35
C PHE A 299 18.05 1.06 12.19
N ILE A 300 17.17 1.33 11.22
CA ILE A 300 16.61 2.67 10.99
C ILE A 300 15.75 3.09 12.19
N ALA A 301 14.90 2.21 12.73
CA ALA A 301 14.04 2.52 13.88
C ALA A 301 14.87 2.96 15.10
N ILE A 302 15.91 2.20 15.46
CA ILE A 302 16.83 2.53 16.56
C ILE A 302 17.49 3.90 16.32
N ARG A 303 17.92 4.15 15.08
CA ARG A 303 18.62 5.38 14.71
C ARG A 303 17.73 6.61 14.80
N VAL A 304 16.51 6.53 14.29
CA VAL A 304 15.50 7.59 14.39
C VAL A 304 15.11 7.83 15.85
N GLN A 305 14.91 6.78 16.64
CA GLN A 305 14.60 6.89 18.07
C GLN A 305 15.71 7.62 18.84
N LYS A 306 16.98 7.37 18.51
CA LYS A 306 18.11 8.09 19.10
C LYS A 306 18.04 9.59 18.79
N ILE A 307 17.71 9.97 17.55
CA ILE A 307 17.59 11.39 17.17
C ILE A 307 16.45 12.08 17.93
N ILE A 308 15.28 11.43 18.01
CA ILE A 308 14.13 11.98 18.75
C ILE A 308 14.44 12.13 20.25
N SER A 309 15.15 11.17 20.85
CA SER A 309 15.49 11.25 22.27
C SER A 309 16.55 12.31 22.60
N LEU A 310 17.40 12.70 21.64
CA LEU A 310 18.35 13.79 21.80
C LEU A 310 17.67 15.17 21.75
N GLU A 311 16.60 15.33 20.99
CA GLU A 311 15.82 16.58 20.91
C GLU A 311 14.95 16.84 22.16
N ASN A 312 14.57 15.78 22.87
CA ASN A 312 13.76 15.89 24.10
C ASN A 312 14.59 16.18 25.37
N LYS A 313 15.92 16.27 25.24
CA LYS A 313 16.85 16.56 26.34
C LYS A 313 17.35 17.99 26.25
#